data_AF-A0A959GHY5-F1
#
_entry.id   AF-A0A959GHY5-F1
#
_cell.length_a   1.000
_cell.length_b   1.000
_cell.length_c   1.000
_cell.angle_alpha   90.00
_cell.angle_beta   90.00
_cell.angle_gamma   90.00
#
_symmetry.space_group_name_H-M   'P 1'
#
loop_
_entity.id
_entity.type
_entity.pdbx_description
1 polymer ?
#
loop_
_entity_poly.entity_id
_entity_poly.type
_entity_poly.pdbx_seq_one_letter_code
_entity_poly.pdbx_strand_id
1 'polypeptide(L)'
;MKNYFVFLCFLCGLLSCQNEPKDSAGSTGQVEQPAALAPETEQPAQPASTAQASARKQDAEPVVGSIPAFEPPRSQDQLTIIARDGQARPGADLCVPIQVKGFVNLIAMQYTLAWDAKVLEFKGVDKPGLPYLDQADFGFNRVKEGLLPFVWINDALQSTTISDGSTIYEVCFKAIGASGQSSAIRFIEQPTPFEVVNINEEIEQLNPVAGKVVVE
;
A
#
# COMPACT_ATOMS: atom_id res chain seq x y z
N MET A 1 12.70 19.72 22.17
CA MET A 1 12.12 19.68 20.81
C MET A 1 12.74 18.50 20.11
N LYS A 2 12.06 17.35 20.11
CA LYS A 2 12.52 16.13 19.43
C LYS A 2 11.91 16.13 18.03
N ASN A 3 12.74 15.83 17.04
CA ASN A 3 12.42 15.90 15.61
C ASN A 3 11.40 14.83 15.24
N TYR A 4 10.16 15.23 15.00
CA TYR A 4 9.12 14.43 14.37
C TYR A 4 9.34 14.45 12.85
N PHE A 5 10.26 13.65 12.32
CA PHE A 5 10.48 13.64 10.87
C PHE A 5 11.03 12.33 10.32
N VAL A 6 10.43 11.18 10.66
CA VAL A 6 10.50 9.97 9.84
C VAL A 6 9.23 9.17 10.08
N PHE A 7 8.20 9.33 9.23
CA PHE A 7 7.18 8.30 8.94
C PHE A 7 6.14 8.74 7.88
N LEU A 8 6.16 9.99 7.40
CA LEU A 8 5.12 10.52 6.51
C LEU A 8 5.45 10.55 5.01
N CYS A 9 6.42 9.76 4.54
CA CYS A 9 6.70 9.63 3.11
C CYS A 9 6.18 8.30 2.58
N PHE A 10 4.88 8.18 2.33
CA PHE A 10 4.33 7.43 1.19
C PHE A 10 2.82 7.63 0.93
N LEU A 11 2.13 8.56 1.63
CA LEU A 11 0.68 8.80 1.44
C LEU A 11 0.30 10.26 1.15
N CYS A 12 1.06 10.95 0.30
CA CYS A 12 0.57 12.19 -0.30
C CYS A 12 0.87 12.19 -1.80
N GLY A 13 -0.09 11.70 -2.57
CA GLY A 13 0.01 11.66 -4.02
C GLY A 13 -1.31 11.29 -4.64
N LEU A 14 -2.39 12.01 -4.30
CA LEU A 14 -3.59 12.21 -5.12
C LEU A 14 -4.60 13.10 -4.34
N LEU A 15 -5.20 14.05 -5.08
CA LEU A 15 -6.28 15.00 -4.71
C LEU A 15 -5.84 16.22 -3.87
N SER A 16 -6.17 17.48 -4.19
CA SER A 16 -7.10 18.07 -5.15
C SER A 16 -6.77 19.55 -5.33
N CYS A 17 -6.94 20.10 -6.53
CA CYS A 17 -7.35 21.49 -6.70
C CYS A 17 -8.78 21.47 -7.24
N GLN A 18 -9.77 21.68 -6.38
CA GLN A 18 -11.11 22.12 -6.77
C GLN A 18 -11.36 23.45 -6.06
N ASN A 19 -11.72 24.47 -6.84
CA ASN A 19 -12.39 25.68 -6.37
C ASN A 19 -13.32 26.16 -7.48
N GLU A 20 -14.60 26.26 -7.16
CA GLU A 20 -15.65 27.06 -7.80
C GLU A 20 -16.69 27.35 -6.70
N PRO A 21 -17.48 28.45 -6.71
CA PRO A 21 -18.28 28.81 -7.89
C PRO A 21 -18.67 30.29 -8.16
N LYS A 22 -19.14 30.47 -9.41
CA LYS A 22 -20.24 31.31 -9.94
C LYS A 22 -20.17 32.85 -9.89
N ASP A 23 -20.24 33.44 -11.07
CA ASP A 23 -21.29 34.41 -11.42
C ASP A 23 -21.61 34.43 -12.93
N SER A 24 -22.88 34.72 -13.22
CA SER A 24 -23.59 34.57 -14.51
C SER A 24 -23.57 35.82 -15.39
N ALA A 25 -23.54 35.63 -16.72
CA ALA A 25 -24.49 36.17 -17.71
C ALA A 25 -23.86 36.31 -19.12
N GLY A 26 -24.62 35.99 -20.18
CA GLY A 26 -24.36 36.51 -21.53
C GLY A 26 -24.41 35.51 -22.67
N SER A 27 -25.61 35.21 -23.14
CA SER A 27 -25.94 34.49 -24.38
C SER A 27 -25.43 35.23 -25.64
N THR A 28 -24.90 34.50 -26.62
CA THR A 28 -25.47 34.35 -27.99
C THR A 28 -24.58 33.44 -28.83
N GLY A 29 -25.16 32.42 -29.46
CA GLY A 29 -24.46 31.52 -30.38
C GLY A 29 -24.38 32.06 -31.80
N GLN A 30 -23.51 31.46 -32.60
CA GLN A 30 -23.74 31.18 -34.02
C GLN A 30 -22.70 30.19 -34.56
N VAL A 31 -23.18 29.43 -35.55
CA VAL A 31 -22.63 28.25 -36.23
C VAL A 31 -21.49 28.64 -37.19
N GLU A 32 -20.56 27.72 -37.47
CA GLU A 32 -20.10 27.29 -38.81
C GLU A 32 -18.61 26.87 -38.87
N GLN A 33 -18.37 25.67 -39.40
CA GLN A 33 -17.11 25.09 -39.90
C GLN A 33 -17.46 24.61 -41.33
N PRO A 34 -16.59 24.51 -42.36
CA PRO A 34 -15.17 24.13 -42.32
C PRO A 34 -14.24 24.75 -43.39
N ALA A 35 -12.93 24.48 -43.34
CA ALA A 35 -12.10 24.16 -44.52
C ALA A 35 -10.65 23.81 -44.13
N ALA A 36 -10.14 22.73 -44.73
CA ALA A 36 -8.75 22.27 -44.69
C ALA A 36 -7.89 22.98 -45.75
N LEU A 37 -6.56 23.03 -45.56
CA LEU A 37 -5.50 22.97 -46.60
C LEU A 37 -4.09 23.06 -45.96
N ALA A 38 -3.26 22.05 -46.21
CA ALA A 38 -1.77 22.08 -46.14
C ALA A 38 -1.23 22.37 -47.57
N PRO A 39 0.10 22.37 -47.93
CA PRO A 39 1.33 22.06 -47.17
C PRO A 39 2.59 22.92 -47.53
N GLU A 40 3.78 22.44 -47.09
CA GLU A 40 5.17 22.70 -47.57
C GLU A 40 5.83 24.06 -47.20
N THR A 41 7.11 24.15 -46.81
CA THR A 41 8.32 23.61 -47.46
C THR A 41 9.54 23.43 -46.51
N GLU A 42 10.51 22.72 -47.09
CA GLU A 42 11.73 22.07 -46.65
C GLU A 42 12.92 22.94 -46.20
N GLN A 43 13.83 22.27 -45.48
CA GLN A 43 15.14 22.68 -44.91
C GLN A 43 16.27 22.72 -45.96
N PRO A 44 17.43 23.37 -45.67
CA PRO A 44 18.71 22.62 -45.69
C PRO A 44 19.72 23.07 -44.59
N ALA A 45 20.32 22.14 -43.82
CA ALA A 45 21.70 21.59 -43.91
C ALA A 45 22.85 22.61 -43.66
N GLN A 46 23.45 22.65 -42.44
CA GLN A 46 24.72 22.01 -41.99
C GLN A 46 26.02 22.63 -42.58
N PRO A 47 27.14 22.80 -41.81
CA PRO A 47 27.95 21.64 -41.43
C PRO A 47 28.68 21.69 -40.06
N ALA A 48 29.25 20.51 -39.77
CA ALA A 48 29.98 20.09 -38.60
C ALA A 48 31.24 20.90 -38.27
N SER A 49 31.59 20.96 -36.97
CA SER A 49 32.94 21.25 -36.50
C SER A 49 33.45 20.09 -35.65
N THR A 50 34.63 19.65 -36.02
CA THR A 50 35.36 18.45 -35.62
C THR A 50 35.74 18.42 -34.15
N ALA A 51 35.52 17.26 -33.54
CA ALA A 51 36.07 16.90 -32.23
C ALA A 51 37.61 16.82 -32.30
N GLN A 52 38.29 17.50 -31.38
CA GLN A 52 39.66 17.18 -31.00
C GLN A 52 39.63 16.61 -29.58
N ALA A 53 39.97 15.33 -29.48
CA ALA A 53 40.12 14.62 -28.23
C ALA A 53 41.31 15.20 -27.45
N SER A 54 41.03 15.86 -26.32
CA SER A 54 42.02 16.10 -25.27
C SER A 54 41.77 15.08 -24.17
N ALA A 55 42.76 14.24 -23.91
CA ALA A 55 42.75 13.25 -22.85
C ALA A 55 42.57 13.96 -21.50
N ARG A 56 41.35 13.95 -20.98
CA ARG A 56 41.09 14.33 -19.59
C ARG A 56 41.56 13.17 -18.73
N LYS A 57 42.62 13.42 -17.95
CA LYS A 57 43.01 12.58 -16.81
C LYS A 57 41.72 12.25 -16.06
N GLN A 58 41.48 10.95 -15.81
CA GLN A 58 40.50 10.54 -14.81
C GLN A 58 41.00 11.09 -13.48
N ASP A 59 40.50 12.26 -13.12
CA ASP A 59 40.48 12.68 -11.73
C ASP A 59 39.61 11.62 -11.05
N ALA A 60 40.24 10.78 -10.24
CA ALA A 60 39.53 9.82 -9.42
C ALA A 60 38.42 10.59 -8.70
N GLU A 61 37.16 10.16 -8.87
CA GLU A 61 36.09 10.62 -8.00
C GLU A 61 36.59 10.47 -6.55
N PRO A 62 36.44 11.51 -5.72
CA PRO A 62 36.82 11.39 -4.33
C PRO A 62 36.04 10.20 -3.77
N VAL A 63 36.75 9.18 -3.28
CA VAL A 63 36.14 8.06 -2.57
C VAL A 63 35.52 8.65 -1.32
N VAL A 64 34.27 9.09 -1.42
CA VAL A 64 33.43 9.45 -0.29
C VAL A 64 33.30 8.14 0.49
N GLY A 65 33.99 8.07 1.63
CA GLY A 65 33.90 6.94 2.53
C GLY A 65 32.43 6.62 2.78
N SER A 66 32.07 5.35 2.62
CA SER A 66 30.70 4.86 2.79
C SER A 66 30.15 5.34 4.13
N ILE A 67 29.17 6.24 4.09
CA ILE A 67 28.38 6.58 5.27
C ILE A 67 27.67 5.28 5.68
N PRO A 68 27.82 4.79 6.92
CA PRO A 68 27.10 3.61 7.36
C PRO A 68 25.60 3.86 7.24
N ALA A 69 24.89 2.92 6.62
CA ALA A 69 23.43 2.98 6.55
C ALA A 69 22.88 3.01 7.97
N PHE A 70 21.92 3.91 8.23
CA PHE A 70 21.17 3.90 9.48
C PHE A 70 20.36 2.59 9.53
N GLU A 71 20.61 1.76 10.55
CA GLU A 71 19.78 0.59 10.84
C GLU A 71 18.86 0.93 12.03
N PRO A 72 17.53 0.88 11.85
CA PRO A 72 16.59 1.11 12.94
C PRO A 72 16.82 0.12 14.09
N PRO A 73 16.65 0.55 15.36
CA PRO A 73 16.75 -0.37 16.48
C PRO A 73 15.70 -1.46 16.38
N ARG A 74 16.02 -2.68 16.82
CA ARG A 74 15.11 -3.82 16.82
C ARG A 74 14.87 -4.34 18.23
N SER A 75 13.62 -4.66 18.52
CA SER A 75 13.22 -5.37 19.73
C SER A 75 13.53 -6.86 19.61
N GLN A 76 13.58 -7.56 20.73
CA GLN A 76 13.57 -9.04 20.78
C GLN A 76 12.14 -9.60 20.87
N ASP A 77 11.15 -8.73 21.06
CA ASP A 77 9.74 -9.10 21.03
C ASP A 77 9.26 -9.35 19.60
N GLN A 78 8.12 -10.04 19.49
CA GLN A 78 7.55 -10.43 18.21
C GLN A 78 6.02 -10.38 18.25
N LEU A 79 5.44 -9.90 17.15
CA LEU A 79 4.02 -9.99 16.90
C LEU A 79 3.72 -11.20 16.02
N THR A 80 2.84 -12.09 16.47
CA THR A 80 2.27 -13.12 15.60
C THR A 80 0.92 -12.65 15.07
N ILE A 81 0.76 -12.67 13.74
CA ILE A 81 -0.52 -12.36 13.08
C ILE A 81 -1.08 -13.59 12.40
N ILE A 82 -2.39 -13.83 12.55
CA ILE A 82 -3.02 -15.11 12.22
C ILE A 82 -4.28 -14.86 11.42
N ALA A 83 -4.35 -15.34 10.19
CA ALA A 83 -5.62 -15.46 9.48
C ALA A 83 -6.28 -16.78 9.88
N ARG A 84 -7.55 -16.74 10.28
CA ARG A 84 -8.30 -17.96 10.62
C ARG A 84 -8.70 -18.75 9.37
N ASP A 85 -8.92 -20.05 9.54
CA ASP A 85 -9.51 -20.88 8.50
C ASP A 85 -11.01 -20.57 8.32
N GLY A 86 -11.51 -20.82 7.12
CA GLY A 86 -12.92 -20.62 6.77
C GLY A 86 -13.43 -21.66 5.77
N GLN A 87 -14.75 -21.80 5.73
CA GLN A 87 -15.45 -22.67 4.78
C GLN A 87 -16.70 -21.92 4.28
N ALA A 88 -16.97 -22.03 2.99
CA ALA A 88 -18.14 -21.39 2.38
C ALA A 88 -18.62 -22.21 1.17
N ARG A 89 -19.94 -22.21 0.94
CA ARG A 89 -20.49 -22.78 -0.29
C ARG A 89 -20.18 -21.89 -1.50
N PRO A 90 -20.13 -22.44 -2.73
CA PRO A 90 -20.09 -21.62 -3.93
C PRO A 90 -21.16 -20.52 -3.93
N GLY A 91 -20.73 -19.28 -4.14
CA GLY A 91 -21.55 -18.07 -4.16
C GLY A 91 -21.85 -17.44 -2.78
N ALA A 92 -21.54 -18.12 -1.68
CA ALA A 92 -21.77 -17.64 -0.33
C ALA A 92 -20.70 -16.65 0.14
N ASP A 93 -21.07 -15.80 1.10
CA ASP A 93 -20.18 -14.82 1.71
C ASP A 93 -19.63 -15.37 3.03
N LEU A 94 -18.39 -14.98 3.37
CA LEU A 94 -17.62 -15.41 4.53
C LEU A 94 -16.73 -14.25 4.99
N CYS A 95 -16.56 -14.08 6.29
CA CYS A 95 -15.55 -13.18 6.85
C CYS A 95 -14.49 -13.98 7.61
N VAL A 96 -13.22 -13.72 7.32
CA VAL A 96 -12.05 -14.36 7.94
C VAL A 96 -11.48 -13.43 9.01
N PRO A 97 -11.53 -13.81 10.29
CA PRO A 97 -10.89 -13.05 11.35
C PRO A 97 -9.37 -13.02 11.21
N ILE A 98 -8.79 -11.83 11.36
CA ILE A 98 -7.37 -11.62 11.52
C ILE A 98 -7.09 -11.42 13.01
N GLN A 99 -6.41 -12.37 13.61
CA GLN A 99 -6.09 -12.41 15.04
C GLN A 99 -4.63 -12.14 15.31
N VAL A 100 -4.31 -11.75 16.54
CA VAL A 100 -2.95 -11.47 16.97
C VAL A 100 -2.56 -12.22 18.23
N LYS A 101 -1.26 -12.39 18.42
CA LYS A 101 -0.62 -12.84 19.66
C LYS A 101 0.67 -12.08 19.88
N GLY A 102 0.92 -11.61 21.09
CA GLY A 102 2.07 -10.75 21.40
C GLY A 102 1.88 -9.30 20.96
N PHE A 103 0.64 -8.80 20.89
CA PHE A 103 0.38 -7.39 20.57
C PHE A 103 0.53 -6.55 21.84
N VAL A 104 1.77 -6.19 22.16
CA VAL A 104 2.14 -5.51 23.40
C VAL A 104 2.90 -4.22 23.08
N ASN A 105 2.39 -3.11 23.60
CA ASN A 105 2.98 -1.79 23.49
C ASN A 105 3.26 -1.30 22.05
N LEU A 106 2.44 -1.73 21.09
CA LEU A 106 2.62 -1.39 19.68
C LEU A 106 1.99 -0.04 19.33
N ILE A 107 2.61 0.69 18.41
CA ILE A 107 2.11 1.98 17.90
C ILE A 107 1.84 1.97 16.40
N ALA A 108 2.46 1.07 15.64
CA ALA A 108 2.22 0.93 14.21
C ALA A 108 2.45 -0.50 13.72
N MET A 109 1.76 -0.87 12.65
CA MET A 109 1.94 -2.14 11.94
C MET A 109 1.55 -1.98 10.47
N GLN A 110 2.29 -2.61 9.57
CA GLN A 110 1.92 -2.72 8.16
C GLN A 110 2.31 -4.06 7.56
N TYR A 111 1.54 -4.49 6.54
CA TYR A 111 1.78 -5.69 5.74
C TYR A 111 0.83 -5.70 4.54
N THR A 112 0.92 -6.73 3.69
CA THR A 112 -0.10 -7.00 2.66
C THR A 112 -0.76 -8.36 2.89
N LEU A 113 -2.09 -8.41 2.87
CA LEU A 113 -2.85 -9.66 2.75
C LEU A 113 -2.96 -10.09 1.28
N ALA A 114 -2.85 -11.40 1.04
CA ALA A 114 -2.92 -11.99 -0.29
C ALA A 114 -3.81 -13.24 -0.32
N TRP A 115 -4.62 -13.38 -1.37
CA TRP A 115 -5.48 -14.54 -1.64
C TRP A 115 -5.54 -14.84 -3.14
N ASP A 116 -6.12 -15.99 -3.51
CA ASP A 116 -6.43 -16.31 -4.90
C ASP A 116 -7.74 -15.66 -5.32
N ALA A 117 -7.64 -14.58 -6.11
CA ALA A 117 -8.79 -13.84 -6.63
C ALA A 117 -9.66 -14.63 -7.62
N LYS A 118 -9.25 -15.84 -8.05
CA LYS A 118 -10.08 -16.76 -8.84
C LYS A 118 -10.96 -17.65 -7.95
N VAL A 119 -10.66 -17.74 -6.65
CA VAL A 119 -11.40 -18.54 -5.67
C VAL A 119 -12.25 -17.66 -4.76
N LEU A 120 -11.74 -16.49 -4.37
CA LEU A 120 -12.40 -15.55 -3.48
C LEU A 120 -12.47 -14.14 -4.08
N GLU A 121 -13.66 -13.56 -4.10
CA GLU A 121 -13.90 -12.16 -4.45
C GLU A 121 -13.98 -11.31 -3.18
N PHE A 122 -13.17 -10.25 -3.08
CA PHE A 122 -13.19 -9.34 -1.93
C PHE A 122 -14.52 -8.59 -1.82
N LYS A 123 -15.05 -8.50 -0.59
CA LYS A 123 -16.31 -7.82 -0.27
C LYS A 123 -16.13 -6.61 0.63
N GLY A 124 -15.11 -6.59 1.47
CA GLY A 124 -14.87 -5.50 2.42
C GLY A 124 -14.03 -5.96 3.61
N VAL A 125 -13.78 -5.01 4.51
CA VAL A 125 -13.25 -5.26 5.85
C VAL A 125 -14.26 -4.73 6.88
N ASP A 126 -14.36 -5.42 8.01
CA ASP A 126 -15.33 -5.09 9.07
C ASP A 126 -14.72 -5.37 10.46
N LYS A 127 -15.47 -4.99 11.50
CA LYS A 127 -15.14 -5.19 12.92
C LYS A 127 -13.74 -4.67 13.29
N PRO A 128 -13.44 -3.37 13.08
CA PRO A 128 -12.18 -2.80 13.51
C PRO A 128 -12.00 -3.03 15.02
N GLY A 129 -10.91 -3.69 15.39
CA GLY A 129 -10.58 -4.10 16.76
C GLY A 129 -9.44 -3.30 17.39
N LEU A 130 -8.87 -2.35 16.66
CA LEU A 130 -7.79 -1.47 17.12
C LEU A 130 -8.27 -0.02 17.23
N PRO A 131 -7.71 0.78 18.14
CA PRO A 131 -8.00 2.21 18.20
C PRO A 131 -7.51 2.89 16.92
N TYR A 132 -8.28 3.86 16.43
CA TYR A 132 -8.00 4.63 15.20
C TYR A 132 -7.96 3.80 13.90
N LEU A 133 -8.26 2.50 13.96
CA LEU A 133 -8.37 1.69 12.75
C LEU A 133 -9.68 1.99 12.02
N ASP A 134 -9.59 2.44 10.78
CA ASP A 134 -10.73 2.65 9.90
C ASP A 134 -10.50 2.14 8.47
N GLN A 135 -11.35 2.54 7.52
CA GLN A 135 -11.27 2.06 6.13
C GLN A 135 -10.08 2.68 5.36
N ALA A 136 -9.56 3.83 5.76
CA ALA A 136 -8.45 4.52 5.09
C ALA A 136 -7.11 3.79 5.27
N ASP A 137 -7.00 2.97 6.31
CA ASP A 137 -5.87 2.10 6.63
C ASP A 137 -5.69 0.90 5.66
N PHE A 138 -6.62 0.75 4.71
CA PHE A 138 -6.66 -0.36 3.76
C PHE A 138 -6.53 0.10 2.31
N GLY A 139 -5.61 -0.54 1.57
CA GLY A 139 -5.37 -0.29 0.15
C GLY A 139 -6.34 -1.05 -0.77
N PHE A 140 -7.51 -0.49 -1.07
CA PHE A 140 -8.52 -1.19 -1.88
C PHE A 140 -8.23 -1.25 -3.40
N ASN A 141 -7.19 -0.57 -3.89
CA ASN A 141 -6.91 -0.46 -5.32
C ASN A 141 -6.42 -1.76 -5.98
N ARG A 142 -5.97 -2.75 -5.20
CA ARG A 142 -5.43 -4.03 -5.70
C ARG A 142 -6.23 -5.27 -5.31
N VAL A 143 -7.43 -5.08 -4.75
CA VAL A 143 -8.26 -6.21 -4.30
C VAL A 143 -8.70 -7.14 -5.45
N LYS A 144 -8.78 -6.63 -6.68
CA LYS A 144 -9.03 -7.46 -7.87
C LYS A 144 -7.85 -8.36 -8.25
N GLU A 145 -6.65 -8.02 -7.81
CA GLU A 145 -5.43 -8.83 -7.99
C GLU A 145 -5.24 -9.84 -6.85
N GLY A 146 -6.13 -9.83 -5.85
CA GLY A 146 -6.01 -10.68 -4.67
C GLY A 146 -5.09 -10.10 -3.60
N LEU A 147 -4.94 -8.77 -3.55
CA LEU A 147 -4.05 -8.08 -2.62
C LEU A 147 -4.78 -6.99 -1.83
N LEU A 148 -4.50 -6.92 -0.53
CA LEU A 148 -4.97 -5.87 0.37
C LEU A 148 -3.80 -5.37 1.22
N PRO A 149 -3.11 -4.32 0.77
CA PRO A 149 -2.18 -3.56 1.60
C PRO A 149 -2.90 -3.02 2.84
N PHE A 150 -2.21 -3.06 3.98
CA PHE A 150 -2.72 -2.61 5.27
C PHE A 150 -1.63 -1.82 5.99
N VAL A 151 -2.01 -0.69 6.58
CA VAL A 151 -1.19 0.10 7.50
C VAL A 151 -2.08 0.54 8.65
N TRP A 152 -1.60 0.42 9.88
CA TRP A 152 -2.28 0.94 11.06
C TRP A 152 -1.27 1.74 11.87
N ILE A 153 -1.70 2.91 12.34
CA ILE A 153 -0.97 3.76 13.26
C ILE A 153 -1.95 4.17 14.37
N ASN A 154 -1.50 4.12 15.63
CA ASN A 154 -2.23 4.77 16.70
C ASN A 154 -1.99 6.28 16.60
N ASP A 155 -2.95 7.04 16.06
CA ASP A 155 -2.82 8.49 15.83
C ASP A 155 -2.60 9.32 17.10
N ALA A 156 -2.94 8.79 18.27
CA ALA A 156 -2.60 9.42 19.54
C ALA A 156 -1.11 9.23 19.92
N LEU A 157 -0.36 8.44 19.15
CA LEU A 157 1.01 7.99 19.42
C LEU A 157 1.16 7.37 20.80
N GLN A 158 0.12 6.65 21.23
CA GLN A 158 0.09 5.90 22.48
C GLN A 158 0.24 4.40 22.20
N SER A 159 0.87 3.71 23.15
CA SER A 159 1.06 2.27 23.07
C SER A 159 -0.28 1.54 23.17
N THR A 160 -0.54 0.59 22.27
CA THR A 160 -1.70 -0.29 22.31
C THR A 160 -1.26 -1.70 22.73
N THR A 161 -1.96 -2.26 23.71
CA THR A 161 -1.81 -3.66 24.14
C THR A 161 -3.17 -4.33 24.14
N ILE A 162 -3.29 -5.47 23.47
CA ILE A 162 -4.52 -6.28 23.43
C ILE A 162 -4.22 -7.74 23.73
N SER A 163 -5.22 -8.47 24.24
CA SER A 163 -5.05 -9.88 24.59
C SER A 163 -4.75 -10.75 23.37
N ASP A 164 -3.97 -11.82 23.61
CA ASP A 164 -3.79 -12.89 22.63
C ASP A 164 -5.13 -13.47 22.18
N GLY A 165 -5.25 -13.73 20.87
CA GLY A 165 -6.47 -14.25 20.25
C GLY A 165 -7.50 -13.17 19.90
N SER A 166 -7.25 -11.91 20.23
CA SER A 166 -8.10 -10.79 19.79
C SER A 166 -8.10 -10.66 18.26
N THR A 167 -9.27 -10.42 17.70
CA THR A 167 -9.45 -10.07 16.29
C THR A 167 -9.20 -8.58 16.09
N ILE A 168 -8.29 -8.20 15.19
CA ILE A 168 -7.99 -6.79 14.87
C ILE A 168 -8.86 -6.25 13.74
N TYR A 169 -9.32 -7.10 12.83
CA TYR A 169 -10.40 -6.87 11.87
C TYR A 169 -10.81 -8.20 11.23
N GLU A 170 -11.90 -8.20 10.47
CA GLU A 170 -12.28 -9.30 9.58
C GLU A 170 -12.16 -8.87 8.12
N VAL A 171 -11.64 -9.76 7.27
CA VAL A 171 -11.67 -9.59 5.81
C VAL A 171 -12.78 -10.47 5.22
N CYS A 172 -13.71 -9.84 4.51
CA CYS A 172 -14.89 -10.51 3.98
C CYS A 172 -14.75 -10.81 2.48
N PHE A 173 -15.19 -11.99 2.08
CA PHE A 173 -15.13 -12.50 0.72
C PHE A 173 -16.46 -13.12 0.29
N LYS A 174 -16.69 -13.17 -1.02
CA LYS A 174 -17.61 -14.10 -1.67
C LYS A 174 -16.80 -15.26 -2.24
N ALA A 175 -17.20 -16.49 -1.95
CA ALA A 175 -16.59 -17.69 -2.52
C ALA A 175 -17.06 -17.87 -3.98
N ILE A 176 -16.19 -17.59 -4.95
CA ILE A 176 -16.50 -17.70 -6.39
C ILE A 176 -15.90 -18.94 -7.05
N GLY A 177 -15.02 -19.65 -6.33
CA GLY A 177 -14.47 -20.93 -6.76
C GLY A 177 -15.51 -22.05 -6.83
N ALA A 178 -15.15 -23.15 -7.48
CA ALA A 178 -15.94 -24.38 -7.48
C ALA A 178 -15.72 -25.17 -6.17
N SER A 179 -16.69 -26.02 -5.81
CA SER A 179 -16.55 -26.96 -4.69
C SER A 179 -15.26 -27.77 -4.80
N GLY A 180 -14.53 -27.89 -3.69
CA GLY A 180 -13.20 -28.51 -3.59
C GLY A 180 -12.02 -27.56 -3.85
N GLN A 181 -12.25 -26.36 -4.38
CA GLN A 181 -11.20 -25.34 -4.49
C GLN A 181 -10.92 -24.69 -3.15
N SER A 182 -9.72 -24.12 -2.99
CA SER A 182 -9.35 -23.40 -1.78
C SER A 182 -8.38 -22.27 -2.08
N SER A 183 -8.38 -21.27 -1.20
CA SER A 183 -7.42 -20.17 -1.21
C SER A 183 -6.75 -20.06 0.15
N ALA A 184 -5.43 -19.96 0.17
CA ALA A 184 -4.73 -19.50 1.35
C ALA A 184 -4.95 -17.99 1.54
N ILE A 185 -5.08 -17.55 2.78
CA ILE A 185 -5.05 -16.15 3.18
C ILE A 185 -3.67 -15.91 3.79
N ARG A 186 -2.78 -15.31 3.00
CA ARG A 186 -1.36 -15.14 3.34
C ARG A 186 -1.05 -13.69 3.68
N PHE A 187 -0.07 -13.49 4.54
CA PHE A 187 0.58 -12.20 4.72
C PHE A 187 1.87 -12.21 3.88
N ILE A 188 2.12 -11.14 3.12
CA ILE A 188 3.29 -11.00 2.26
C ILE A 188 3.90 -9.59 2.38
N GLU A 189 5.18 -9.46 2.01
CA GLU A 189 5.95 -8.21 2.13
C GLU A 189 5.84 -7.29 0.90
N GLN A 190 4.92 -7.57 -0.03
CA GLN A 190 4.75 -6.78 -1.24
C GLN A 190 3.25 -6.57 -1.55
N PRO A 191 2.83 -5.33 -1.90
CA PRO A 191 3.66 -4.14 -2.09
C PRO A 191 4.13 -3.49 -0.79
N THR A 192 3.48 -3.77 0.34
CA THR A 192 3.85 -3.20 1.64
C THR A 192 4.71 -4.20 2.42
N PRO A 193 5.96 -3.85 2.80
CA PRO A 193 6.81 -4.73 3.58
C PRO A 193 6.24 -4.93 4.99
N PHE A 194 6.68 -5.99 5.66
CA PHE A 194 6.35 -6.17 7.06
C PHE A 194 7.11 -5.16 7.91
N GLU A 195 6.37 -4.45 8.75
CA GLU A 195 6.95 -3.55 9.73
C GLU A 195 5.99 -3.45 10.91
N VAL A 196 6.52 -3.60 12.12
CA VAL A 196 5.81 -3.48 13.39
C VAL A 196 6.68 -2.62 14.28
N VAL A 197 6.10 -1.57 14.87
CA VAL A 197 6.84 -0.60 15.67
C VAL A 197 6.23 -0.52 17.05
N ASN A 198 7.07 -0.66 18.07
CA ASN A 198 6.65 -0.48 19.46
C ASN A 198 6.80 0.97 19.93
N ILE A 199 6.32 1.26 21.14
CA ILE A 199 6.37 2.61 21.72
C ILE A 199 7.79 3.15 21.95
N ASN A 200 8.80 2.28 21.97
CA ASN A 200 10.21 2.68 22.05
C ASN A 200 10.81 2.99 20.67
N GLU A 201 9.99 2.98 19.61
CA GLU A 201 10.40 3.17 18.22
C GLU A 201 11.34 2.05 17.71
N GLU A 202 11.23 0.86 18.30
CA GLU A 202 11.98 -0.33 17.89
C GLU A 202 11.13 -1.18 16.94
N ILE A 203 11.78 -1.74 15.91
CA ILE A 203 11.14 -2.68 15.00
C ILE A 203 11.01 -4.05 15.67
N GLU A 204 9.80 -4.59 15.68
CA GLU A 204 9.51 -5.95 16.14
C GLU A 204 9.38 -6.91 14.96
N GLN A 205 9.71 -8.18 15.19
CA GLN A 205 9.53 -9.20 14.17
C GLN A 205 8.03 -9.52 13.99
N LEU A 206 7.55 -9.51 12.74
CA LEU A 206 6.22 -10.03 12.40
C LEU A 206 6.32 -11.51 12.00
N ASN A 207 5.57 -12.36 12.71
CA ASN A 207 5.46 -13.80 12.46
C ASN A 207 4.07 -14.12 11.89
N PRO A 208 3.91 -14.22 10.56
CA PRO A 208 2.62 -14.49 9.97
C PRO A 208 2.23 -15.98 9.99
N VAL A 209 0.97 -16.25 10.27
CA VAL A 209 0.34 -17.57 10.17
C VAL A 209 -0.82 -17.47 9.18
N ALA A 210 -0.64 -18.08 8.00
CA ALA A 210 -1.66 -18.10 6.97
C ALA A 210 -2.86 -18.98 7.38
N GLY A 211 -4.05 -18.52 6.99
CA GLY A 211 -5.28 -19.31 7.06
C GLY A 211 -5.61 -19.91 5.70
N LYS A 212 -6.66 -20.73 5.66
CA LYS A 212 -7.20 -21.30 4.42
C LYS A 212 -8.70 -21.22 4.38
N VAL A 213 -9.23 -20.75 3.26
CA VAL A 213 -10.65 -20.83 2.92
C VAL A 213 -10.87 -21.96 1.94
N VAL A 214 -11.79 -22.86 2.25
CA VAL A 214 -12.22 -23.94 1.36
C VAL A 214 -13.63 -23.65 0.84
N VAL A 215 -13.83 -23.87 -0.47
CA VAL A 215 -15.16 -23.83 -1.08
C VAL A 215 -15.74 -25.24 -1.06
N GLU A 216 -16.90 -25.43 -0.43
CA GLU A 216 -17.55 -26.75 -0.23
C GLU A 216 -18.93 -26.88 -0.89
#